data_AF-A0A523KFT0-F1
#
_entry.id   AF-A0A523KFT0-F1
#
_cell.length_a   1.000
_cell.length_b   1.000
_cell.length_c   1.000
_cell.angle_alpha   90.00
_cell.angle_beta   90.00
_cell.angle_gamma   90.00
#
_symmetry.space_group_name_H-M   'P 1'
#
loop_
_entity.id
_entity.type
_entity.pdbx_description
1 polymer ?
#
loop_
_entity_poly.entity_id
_entity_poly.type
_entity_poly.pdbx_seq_one_letter_code
_entity_poly.pdbx_strand_id
1 'polypeptide(L)'
;AVCEGCGDCSVQSNCISIEPVETEFGRKRKINQSSCNKDYTCVNGFCPSFVSVYGGRPRRTAPDAVAGEEALFADLPEPETPDCDVPFNVFITGIGGSGVVTVGAILSMAAHLEGKGSSELDVTGLAQKNGPVTSHVRICERPEDLHATRIGDGSADLVIGCDPVVGTSLDSLSKMAKDRSTVLMNAHVTPTADFATNPDLDLGFAAMETAVRAAVGDDHAHFPRATELATALMGDAIFTNAFLLGFGFQLGRLPVSRGALHRAFELNGRAVDQNQRAFAWGRLAAHDLAAVEQAAAPGLRSSESKPRAETLEDILAVREEFLTDYQSRRYAQRYRERVDRVAEKERAIGETDDALTRAVARNYFKLMAYKDEYEVARLFSDGRFQAQLESQFEGDYRIEWHLAPPHIPLIDRFINRIDPATGRTKKMTVGAWAFTGLRWLAKLKFLRGTPFDFFGVAEHRKLERRLITEYEQTVEELLTGLTVENRALAVEIASIPEIVRGFGIVKEQQLEQARPRQAELLARFRGESAEA
;
A
#
# COMPACT_ATOMS: atom_id res chain seq x y z
N ALA A 1 -10.04 -8.51 7.28
CA ALA A 1 -9.06 -7.78 8.10
C ALA A 1 -9.78 -6.87 9.09
N VAL A 2 -9.18 -6.59 10.24
CA VAL A 2 -9.75 -5.68 11.27
C VAL A 2 -9.57 -4.21 10.86
N CYS A 3 -8.50 -3.87 10.14
CA CYS A 3 -8.24 -2.49 9.70
C CYS A 3 -9.41 -1.93 8.86
N GLU A 4 -9.81 -0.68 9.13
CA GLU A 4 -10.82 0.06 8.36
C GLU A 4 -10.20 1.08 7.39
N GLY A 5 -8.86 1.16 7.31
CA GLY A 5 -8.17 2.02 6.36
C GLY A 5 -8.21 3.52 6.67
N CYS A 6 -8.65 3.93 7.87
CA CYS A 6 -8.89 5.34 8.24
C CYS A 6 -7.65 6.24 8.32
N GLY A 7 -6.44 5.67 8.37
CA GLY A 7 -5.20 6.45 8.40
C GLY A 7 -4.83 7.07 9.75
N ASP A 8 -5.64 6.94 10.82
CA ASP A 8 -5.29 7.55 12.12
C ASP A 8 -3.94 7.07 12.67
N CYS A 9 -3.54 5.83 12.40
CA CYS A 9 -2.20 5.35 12.72
C CYS A 9 -1.07 6.10 11.99
N SER A 10 -1.30 6.53 10.74
CA SER A 10 -0.39 7.38 9.98
C SER A 10 -0.37 8.80 10.52
N VAL A 11 -1.54 9.36 10.88
CA VAL A 11 -1.64 10.69 11.51
C VAL A 11 -0.86 10.76 12.82
N GLN A 12 -0.99 9.74 13.68
CA GLN A 12 -0.29 9.72 14.98
C GLN A 12 1.22 9.50 14.87
N SER A 13 1.70 8.85 13.81
CA SER A 13 3.11 8.44 13.69
C SER A 13 3.91 9.17 12.62
N ASN A 14 3.23 9.82 11.67
CA ASN A 14 3.81 10.32 10.44
C ASN A 14 4.68 9.26 9.72
N CYS A 15 4.29 7.98 9.82
CA CYS A 15 5.10 6.86 9.38
C CYS A 15 4.71 6.39 7.97
N ILE A 16 5.66 6.47 7.04
CA ILE A 16 5.49 6.00 5.66
C ILE A 16 5.53 4.47 5.54
N SER A 17 6.04 3.76 6.56
CA SER A 17 6.04 2.29 6.55
C SER A 17 4.63 1.72 6.75
N ILE A 18 3.62 2.57 6.94
CA ILE A 18 2.20 2.20 6.94
C ILE A 18 1.65 2.39 5.54
N GLU A 19 1.71 1.33 4.74
CA GLU A 19 1.36 1.36 3.32
C GLU A 19 -0.13 1.04 3.09
N PRO A 20 -0.77 1.61 2.05
CA PRO A 20 -2.09 1.19 1.63
C PRO A 20 -2.01 -0.20 1.00
N VAL A 21 -3.03 -1.02 1.28
CA VAL A 21 -3.24 -2.28 0.56
C VAL A 21 -4.69 -2.31 0.11
N GLU A 22 -4.91 -2.36 -1.19
CA GLU A 22 -6.24 -2.55 -1.75
C GLU A 22 -6.71 -3.99 -1.50
N THR A 23 -7.94 -4.14 -1.01
CA THR A 23 -8.55 -5.45 -0.78
C THR A 23 -9.97 -5.50 -1.31
N GLU A 24 -10.57 -6.69 -1.35
CA GLU A 24 -11.99 -6.86 -1.70
C GLU A 24 -12.94 -6.00 -0.84
N PHE A 25 -12.58 -5.76 0.44
CA PHE A 25 -13.38 -4.97 1.37
C PHE A 25 -12.88 -3.52 1.52
N GLY A 26 -12.30 -2.98 0.44
CA GLY A 26 -11.76 -1.62 0.36
C GLY A 26 -10.30 -1.50 0.81
N ARG A 27 -9.77 -0.27 0.82
CA ARG A 27 -8.40 0.05 1.24
C ARG A 27 -8.17 -0.32 2.70
N LYS A 28 -7.02 -0.96 2.96
CA LYS A 28 -6.51 -1.36 4.28
C LYS A 28 -5.09 -0.83 4.46
N ARG A 29 -4.49 -1.08 5.61
CA ARG A 29 -3.10 -0.69 5.91
C ARG A 29 -2.26 -1.92 6.26
N LYS A 30 -1.04 -1.95 5.78
CA LYS A 30 -0.01 -2.96 6.10
C LYS A 30 1.24 -2.23 6.59
N ILE A 31 1.96 -2.85 7.52
CA ILE A 31 3.28 -2.35 7.93
C ILE A 31 4.33 -3.01 7.04
N ASN A 32 5.11 -2.20 6.35
CA ASN A 32 6.31 -2.65 5.66
C ASN A 32 7.41 -2.95 6.69
N GLN A 33 7.70 -4.24 6.87
CA GLN A 33 8.66 -4.69 7.88
C GLN A 33 10.11 -4.35 7.53
N SER A 34 10.43 -4.15 6.24
CA SER A 34 11.77 -3.79 5.77
C SER A 34 12.11 -2.33 6.06
N SER A 35 11.15 -1.42 5.96
CA SER A 35 11.36 0.02 6.21
C SER A 35 11.07 0.45 7.65
N CYS A 36 10.41 -0.40 8.45
CA CYS A 36 9.97 -0.06 9.79
C CYS A 36 11.15 0.10 10.77
N ASN A 37 11.25 1.29 11.38
CA ASN A 37 12.24 1.60 12.43
C ASN A 37 11.84 1.12 13.85
N LYS A 38 10.63 0.56 14.00
CA LYS A 38 10.10 0.01 15.26
C LYS A 38 10.05 1.01 16.43
N ASP A 39 9.71 2.28 16.17
CA ASP A 39 9.44 3.24 17.25
C ASP A 39 8.04 3.07 17.90
N TYR A 40 7.19 2.22 17.30
CA TYR A 40 5.85 1.84 17.75
C TYR A 40 4.84 2.99 17.91
N THR A 41 5.15 4.20 17.45
CA THR A 41 4.26 5.37 17.56
C THR A 41 2.92 5.14 16.87
N CYS A 42 2.90 4.32 15.82
CA CYS A 42 1.68 3.96 15.08
C CYS A 42 0.63 3.24 15.96
N VAL A 43 1.04 2.59 17.05
CA VAL A 43 0.15 1.93 18.02
C VAL A 43 -0.75 2.95 18.74
N ASN A 44 -0.36 4.23 18.79
CA ASN A 44 -1.18 5.30 19.38
C ASN A 44 -2.44 5.63 18.56
N GLY A 45 -2.49 5.23 17.28
CA GLY A 45 -3.70 5.40 16.46
C GLY A 45 -4.86 4.58 17.01
N PHE A 46 -6.07 5.12 17.07
CA PHE A 46 -7.25 4.50 17.67
C PHE A 46 -7.81 3.37 16.79
N CYS A 47 -7.14 2.21 16.85
CA CYS A 47 -7.44 1.05 16.03
C CYS A 47 -7.15 -0.27 16.78
N PRO A 48 -8.10 -1.23 16.80
CA PRO A 48 -7.90 -2.54 17.41
C PRO A 48 -7.15 -3.53 16.50
N SER A 49 -6.65 -3.11 15.33
CA SER A 49 -5.96 -4.00 14.39
C SER A 49 -4.49 -4.27 14.75
N PHE A 50 -3.91 -3.55 15.71
CA PHE A 50 -2.50 -3.66 16.03
C PHE A 50 -2.20 -4.87 16.89
N VAL A 51 -1.15 -5.57 16.48
CA VAL A 51 -0.57 -6.70 17.19
C VAL A 51 0.94 -6.54 17.18
N SER A 52 1.56 -6.60 18.36
CA SER A 52 3.03 -6.61 18.50
C SER A 52 3.54 -8.04 18.56
N VAL A 53 4.60 -8.30 17.81
CA VAL A 53 5.34 -9.57 17.79
C VAL A 53 6.71 -9.32 18.40
N TYR A 54 7.02 -9.99 19.50
CA TYR A 54 8.33 -9.88 20.16
C TYR A 54 9.08 -11.20 20.09
N GLY A 55 10.40 -11.15 19.90
CA GLY A 55 11.25 -12.33 19.76
C GLY A 55 11.27 -12.92 18.35
N GLY A 56 10.18 -12.73 17.59
CA GLY A 56 10.08 -13.18 16.20
C GLY A 56 10.93 -12.36 15.25
N ARG A 57 11.42 -13.02 14.20
CA ARG A 57 12.08 -12.37 13.07
C ARG A 57 11.13 -12.41 11.87
N PRO A 58 11.06 -11.34 11.06
CA PRO A 58 10.35 -11.42 9.78
C PRO A 58 10.90 -12.62 9.01
N ARG A 59 10.01 -13.52 8.61
CA ARG A 59 10.36 -14.65 7.77
C ARG A 59 10.88 -14.05 6.47
N ARG A 60 12.13 -14.36 6.14
CA ARG A 60 12.62 -14.12 4.80
C ARG A 60 11.92 -15.15 3.93
N THR A 61 10.96 -14.73 3.12
CA THR A 61 10.55 -15.48 1.92
C THR A 61 11.69 -15.43 0.91
N ALA A 62 12.88 -15.85 1.31
CA ALA A 62 13.74 -16.50 0.35
C ALA A 62 13.04 -17.85 0.14
N PRO A 63 12.43 -18.15 -1.01
CA PRO A 63 12.44 -19.54 -1.41
C PRO A 63 13.90 -20.01 -1.27
N ASP A 64 14.13 -21.25 -0.86
CA ASP A 64 15.39 -21.92 -1.19
C ASP A 64 15.75 -21.49 -2.62
N ALA A 65 17.00 -21.06 -2.85
CA ALA A 65 17.47 -20.49 -4.12
C ALA A 65 16.66 -21.06 -5.27
N VAL A 66 15.93 -20.20 -6.03
CA VAL A 66 14.96 -20.66 -7.03
C VAL A 66 15.63 -21.78 -7.81
N ALA A 67 15.08 -23.00 -7.69
CA ALA A 67 15.85 -24.18 -8.07
C ALA A 67 16.30 -24.06 -9.54
N GLY A 68 17.61 -24.07 -9.77
CA GLY A 68 18.20 -23.90 -11.10
C GLY A 68 18.42 -22.46 -11.56
N GLU A 69 18.34 -21.46 -10.68
CA GLU A 69 18.58 -20.04 -11.03
C GLU A 69 19.96 -19.79 -11.65
N GLU A 70 20.99 -20.54 -11.24
CA GLU A 70 22.34 -20.43 -11.81
C GLU A 70 22.33 -20.74 -13.32
N ALA A 71 21.50 -21.69 -13.75
CA ALA A 71 21.32 -22.00 -15.16
C ALA A 71 20.58 -20.89 -15.90
N LEU A 72 19.62 -20.22 -15.27
CA LEU A 72 18.93 -19.07 -15.86
C LEU A 72 19.87 -17.88 -16.08
N PHE A 73 20.89 -17.72 -15.24
CA PHE A 73 21.87 -16.63 -15.36
C PHE A 73 23.01 -16.95 -16.33
N ALA A 74 23.30 -18.23 -16.56
CA ALA A 74 24.47 -18.69 -17.32
C ALA A 74 24.45 -18.22 -18.78
N ASP A 75 23.27 -18.14 -19.39
CA ASP A 75 23.10 -17.85 -20.82
C ASP A 75 22.89 -16.35 -21.12
N LEU A 76 23.06 -15.47 -20.13
CA LEU A 76 22.84 -14.04 -20.32
C LEU A 76 23.96 -13.39 -21.16
N PRO A 77 23.64 -12.71 -22.27
CA PRO A 77 24.65 -12.04 -23.08
C PRO A 77 25.33 -10.92 -22.30
N GLU A 78 26.63 -10.74 -22.51
CA GLU A 78 27.35 -9.59 -21.96
C GLU A 78 27.08 -8.37 -22.87
N PRO A 79 26.50 -7.28 -22.34
CA PRO A 79 26.17 -6.10 -23.13
C PRO A 79 27.41 -5.25 -23.42
N GLU A 80 27.36 -4.47 -24.50
CA GLU A 80 28.36 -3.42 -24.75
C GLU A 80 28.16 -2.27 -23.74
N THR A 81 29.25 -1.85 -23.10
CA THR A 81 29.24 -0.72 -22.17
C THR A 81 29.38 0.60 -22.93
N PRO A 82 28.63 1.67 -22.58
CA PRO A 82 28.82 2.98 -23.18
C PRO A 82 30.24 3.51 -22.98
N ASP A 83 30.77 4.17 -24.01
CA ASP A 83 32.04 4.88 -23.94
C ASP A 83 31.95 6.09 -23.01
N CYS A 84 33.10 6.48 -22.47
CA CYS A 84 33.24 7.58 -21.51
C CYS A 84 34.21 8.68 -21.98
N ASP A 85 34.41 8.77 -23.30
CA ASP A 85 35.17 9.85 -23.95
C ASP A 85 34.62 11.23 -23.61
N VAL A 86 33.31 11.32 -23.42
CA VAL A 86 32.61 12.44 -22.81
C VAL A 86 31.99 12.00 -21.49
N PRO A 87 31.82 12.90 -20.50
CA PRO A 87 31.23 12.53 -19.22
C PRO A 87 29.83 11.92 -19.35
N PHE A 88 29.71 10.64 -19.01
CA PHE A 88 28.45 9.91 -18.90
C PHE A 88 27.76 10.25 -17.58
N ASN A 89 26.53 10.75 -17.65
CA ASN A 89 25.79 11.29 -16.52
C ASN A 89 24.70 10.32 -16.08
N VAL A 90 24.86 9.74 -14.90
CA VAL A 90 23.86 8.89 -14.24
C VAL A 90 23.18 9.72 -13.15
N PHE A 91 21.89 9.97 -13.33
CA PHE A 91 21.06 10.67 -12.36
C PHE A 91 20.20 9.68 -11.59
N ILE A 92 20.34 9.62 -10.28
CA ILE A 92 19.65 8.64 -9.43
C ILE A 92 18.65 9.40 -8.56
N THR A 93 17.41 8.95 -8.52
CA THR A 93 16.34 9.63 -7.79
C THR A 93 15.63 8.67 -6.85
N GLY A 94 15.28 9.13 -5.66
CA GLY A 94 14.44 8.36 -4.76
C GLY A 94 14.14 9.07 -3.46
N ILE A 95 13.41 8.38 -2.59
CA ILE A 95 13.06 8.89 -1.26
C ILE A 95 14.20 8.56 -0.28
N GLY A 96 14.47 9.43 0.69
CA GLY A 96 15.48 9.17 1.71
C GLY A 96 15.29 7.82 2.40
N GLY A 97 16.36 7.01 2.43
CA GLY A 97 16.31 5.63 2.93
C GLY A 97 16.13 4.55 1.85
N SER A 98 15.81 4.92 0.61
CA SER A 98 15.68 3.98 -0.52
C SER A 98 17.02 3.50 -1.11
N GLY A 99 18.16 4.00 -0.60
CA GLY A 99 19.50 3.56 -1.05
C GLY A 99 20.07 4.32 -2.25
N VAL A 100 19.51 5.47 -2.64
CA VAL A 100 20.00 6.36 -3.72
C VAL A 100 21.50 6.63 -3.62
N VAL A 101 21.97 7.11 -2.46
CA VAL A 101 23.40 7.40 -2.19
C VAL A 101 24.26 6.14 -2.30
N THR A 102 23.71 4.96 -1.95
CA THR A 102 24.46 3.71 -2.03
C THR A 102 24.65 3.27 -3.48
N VAL A 103 23.65 3.45 -4.34
CA VAL A 103 23.77 3.19 -5.78
C VAL A 103 24.83 4.10 -6.40
N GLY A 104 24.82 5.39 -6.04
CA GLY A 104 25.81 6.36 -6.49
C GLY A 104 27.23 5.92 -6.13
N ALA A 105 27.46 5.64 -4.84
CA ALA A 105 28.75 5.20 -4.34
C ALA A 105 29.24 3.89 -4.98
N ILE A 106 28.34 2.93 -5.26
CA ILE A 106 28.70 1.67 -5.94
C ILE A 106 29.16 1.94 -7.37
N LEU A 107 28.47 2.80 -8.12
CA LEU A 107 28.86 3.19 -9.48
C LEU A 107 30.17 3.96 -9.50
N SER A 108 30.34 4.93 -8.61
CA SER A 108 31.59 5.69 -8.45
C SER A 108 32.76 4.77 -8.12
N MET A 109 32.57 3.81 -7.20
CA MET A 109 33.61 2.83 -6.86
C MET A 109 33.92 1.90 -8.03
N ALA A 110 32.91 1.42 -8.76
CA ALA A 110 33.13 0.59 -9.95
C ALA A 110 33.93 1.34 -11.02
N ALA A 111 33.60 2.60 -11.30
CA ALA A 111 34.38 3.44 -12.22
C ALA A 111 35.83 3.63 -11.72
N HIS A 112 36.01 3.90 -10.42
CA HIS A 112 37.34 4.06 -9.83
C HIS A 112 38.19 2.79 -9.96
N LEU A 113 37.60 1.60 -9.77
CA LEU A 113 38.30 0.31 -9.92
C LEU A 113 38.79 0.06 -11.36
N GLU A 114 38.16 0.70 -12.35
CA GLU A 114 38.56 0.65 -13.76
C GLU A 114 39.58 1.75 -14.13
N GLY A 115 39.95 2.61 -13.19
CA GLY A 115 40.84 3.74 -13.43
C GLY A 115 40.18 4.96 -14.07
N LYS A 116 38.85 4.95 -14.22
CA LYS A 116 38.06 6.07 -14.76
C LYS A 116 37.95 7.22 -13.76
N GLY A 117 37.67 8.41 -14.26
CA GLY A 117 37.26 9.55 -13.45
C GLY A 117 35.79 9.43 -13.02
N SER A 118 35.51 9.72 -11.75
CA SER A 118 34.15 9.74 -11.21
C SER A 118 33.92 10.97 -10.32
N SER A 119 32.75 11.59 -10.42
CA SER A 119 32.32 12.68 -9.55
C SER A 119 30.88 12.43 -9.08
N GLU A 120 30.64 12.57 -7.78
CA GLU A 120 29.36 12.28 -7.14
C GLU A 120 28.90 13.47 -6.30
N LEU A 121 27.65 13.89 -6.48
CA LEU A 121 26.96 14.88 -5.65
C LEU A 121 25.62 14.34 -5.19
N ASP A 122 25.49 14.14 -3.89
CA ASP A 122 24.22 13.80 -3.27
C ASP A 122 23.51 15.07 -2.77
N VAL A 123 22.24 15.19 -3.13
CA VAL A 123 21.35 16.24 -2.64
C VAL A 123 20.27 15.58 -1.79
N THR A 124 20.26 15.91 -0.50
CA THR A 124 19.23 15.46 0.43
C THR A 124 18.29 16.61 0.81
N GLY A 125 16.99 16.38 0.75
CA GLY A 125 16.00 17.35 1.21
C GLY A 125 16.10 17.63 2.70
N LEU A 126 15.57 18.80 3.14
CA LEU A 126 15.55 19.21 4.56
C LEU A 126 14.68 18.31 5.46
N ALA A 127 13.84 17.45 4.88
CA ALA A 127 12.98 16.57 5.64
C ALA A 127 13.81 15.47 6.33
N GLN A 128 13.70 15.38 7.65
CA GLN A 128 14.48 14.48 8.49
C GLN A 128 14.26 12.98 8.16
N LYS A 129 13.11 12.63 7.56
CA LYS A 129 12.83 11.32 6.97
C LYS A 129 12.04 11.51 5.69
N ASN A 130 12.28 10.65 4.70
CA ASN A 130 11.45 10.50 3.50
C ASN A 130 11.34 11.76 2.61
N GLY A 131 12.33 12.65 2.70
CA GLY A 131 12.48 13.74 1.74
C GLY A 131 13.00 13.23 0.39
N PRO A 132 12.90 14.05 -0.67
CA PRO A 132 13.53 13.75 -1.94
C PRO A 132 15.06 13.66 -1.74
N VAL A 133 15.65 12.64 -2.34
CA VAL A 133 17.09 12.45 -2.43
C VAL A 133 17.46 12.20 -3.88
N THR A 134 18.45 12.92 -4.36
CA THR A 134 19.02 12.72 -5.69
C THR A 134 20.52 12.53 -5.58
N SER A 135 21.08 11.71 -6.48
CA SER A 135 22.53 11.56 -6.63
C SER A 135 22.90 11.83 -8.08
N HIS A 136 23.87 12.71 -8.26
CA HIS A 136 24.43 13.08 -9.55
C HIS A 136 25.78 12.40 -9.71
N VAL A 137 25.83 11.33 -10.50
CA VAL A 137 27.08 10.60 -10.76
C VAL A 137 27.53 10.89 -12.18
N ARG A 138 28.78 11.33 -12.34
CA ARG A 138 29.40 11.61 -13.63
C ARG A 138 30.65 10.75 -13.77
N ILE A 139 30.75 10.00 -14.86
CA ILE A 139 31.86 9.08 -15.14
C ILE A 139 32.49 9.47 -16.47
N CYS A 140 33.81 9.51 -16.53
CA CYS A 140 34.57 9.83 -17.74
C CYS A 140 35.85 8.98 -17.79
N GLU A 141 36.47 8.88 -18.96
CA GLU A 141 37.71 8.13 -19.10
C GLU A 141 38.85 8.75 -18.27
N ARG A 142 38.98 10.08 -18.26
CA ARG A 142 40.05 10.79 -17.56
C ARG A 142 39.50 11.79 -16.53
N PRO A 143 39.92 11.75 -15.26
CA PRO A 143 39.39 12.62 -14.21
C PRO A 143 39.41 14.12 -14.53
N GLU A 144 40.39 14.60 -15.30
CA GLU A 144 40.50 16.01 -15.71
C GLU A 144 39.33 16.51 -16.57
N ASP A 145 38.56 15.61 -17.19
CA ASP A 145 37.44 15.96 -18.07
C ASP A 145 36.13 16.25 -17.27
N LEU A 146 36.16 16.14 -15.93
CA LEU A 146 35.04 16.47 -15.04
C LEU A 146 35.16 17.89 -14.48
N HIS A 147 34.42 18.83 -15.08
CA HIS A 147 34.46 20.25 -14.68
C HIS A 147 33.35 20.69 -13.71
N ALA A 148 32.31 19.88 -13.54
CA ALA A 148 31.18 20.18 -12.65
C ALA A 148 30.63 18.90 -12.04
N THR A 149 30.13 18.95 -10.80
CA THR A 149 29.61 17.75 -10.13
C THR A 149 28.10 17.57 -10.38
N ARG A 150 27.36 18.67 -10.54
CA ARG A 150 25.90 18.63 -10.77
C ARG A 150 25.59 18.39 -12.25
N ILE A 151 24.62 17.51 -12.52
CA ILE A 151 24.10 17.26 -13.87
C ILE A 151 23.17 18.42 -14.26
N GLY A 152 23.41 18.99 -15.45
CA GLY A 152 22.60 20.05 -16.03
C GLY A 152 21.25 19.56 -16.54
N ASP A 153 20.38 20.49 -16.93
CA ASP A 153 19.11 20.16 -17.56
C ASP A 153 19.34 19.46 -18.91
N GLY A 154 18.46 18.51 -19.24
CA GLY A 154 18.53 17.69 -20.46
C GLY A 154 19.84 16.91 -20.64
N SER A 155 20.62 16.72 -19.58
CA SER A 155 21.99 16.21 -19.65
C SER A 155 22.19 14.84 -19.02
N ALA A 156 21.15 14.22 -18.47
CA ALA A 156 21.24 12.84 -17.98
C ALA A 156 21.29 11.87 -19.16
N ASP A 157 22.26 10.96 -19.15
CA ASP A 157 22.37 9.87 -20.14
C ASP A 157 21.59 8.64 -19.63
N LEU A 158 21.64 8.40 -18.32
CA LEU A 158 20.83 7.41 -17.63
C LEU A 158 20.14 8.03 -16.42
N VAL A 159 18.84 7.76 -16.24
CA VAL A 159 18.13 8.02 -14.99
C VAL A 159 17.75 6.71 -14.32
N ILE A 160 18.16 6.53 -13.06
CA ILE A 160 17.75 5.41 -12.21
C ILE A 160 16.79 5.93 -11.15
N GLY A 161 15.50 5.68 -11.36
CA GLY A 161 14.46 6.02 -10.41
C GLY A 161 14.18 4.90 -9.43
N CYS A 162 14.75 4.99 -8.24
CA CYS A 162 14.45 4.09 -7.12
C CYS A 162 13.01 4.27 -6.59
N ASP A 163 12.45 5.47 -6.77
CA ASP A 163 11.05 5.80 -6.48
C ASP A 163 10.49 6.75 -7.55
N PRO A 164 9.25 6.51 -8.04
CA PRO A 164 8.67 7.27 -9.13
C PRO A 164 8.23 8.68 -8.72
N VAL A 165 7.87 8.93 -7.47
CA VAL A 165 7.44 10.27 -7.03
C VAL A 165 8.57 11.29 -7.19
N VAL A 166 9.77 10.94 -6.71
CA VAL A 166 10.94 11.82 -6.85
C VAL A 166 11.42 11.81 -8.30
N GLY A 167 11.38 10.65 -8.96
CA GLY A 167 11.76 10.50 -10.37
C GLY A 167 10.94 11.34 -11.34
N THR A 168 9.68 11.64 -11.03
CA THR A 168 8.81 12.50 -11.85
C THR A 168 8.61 13.90 -11.29
N SER A 169 9.42 14.32 -10.31
CA SER A 169 9.42 15.72 -9.87
C SER A 169 9.88 16.65 -10.99
N LEU A 170 9.52 17.93 -10.93
CA LEU A 170 9.91 18.91 -11.96
C LEU A 170 11.43 19.01 -12.13
N ASP A 171 12.21 18.99 -11.04
CA ASP A 171 13.68 19.01 -11.11
C ASP A 171 14.23 17.72 -11.73
N SER A 172 13.61 16.57 -11.47
CA SER A 172 14.06 15.30 -12.06
C SER A 172 13.76 15.23 -13.55
N LEU A 173 12.54 15.60 -13.95
CA LEU A 173 12.13 15.65 -15.35
C LEU A 173 12.98 16.66 -16.14
N SER A 174 13.42 17.76 -15.52
CA SER A 174 14.28 18.75 -16.21
C SER A 174 15.65 18.18 -16.60
N LYS A 175 16.11 17.09 -15.98
CA LYS A 175 17.39 16.43 -16.35
C LYS A 175 17.27 15.50 -17.55
N MET A 176 16.04 15.14 -17.93
CA MET A 176 15.75 14.17 -18.99
C MET A 176 15.65 14.85 -20.37
N ALA A 177 16.03 14.14 -21.43
CA ALA A 177 15.85 14.58 -22.81
C ALA A 177 15.57 13.40 -23.75
N LYS A 178 14.66 13.62 -24.72
CA LYS A 178 14.12 12.61 -25.66
C LYS A 178 15.17 11.82 -26.43
N ASP A 179 16.21 12.48 -26.91
CA ASP A 179 17.21 11.86 -27.79
C ASP A 179 18.52 11.54 -27.06
N ARG A 180 18.48 11.48 -25.72
CA ARG A 180 19.67 11.29 -24.88
C ARG A 180 19.45 10.36 -23.70
N SER A 181 18.37 10.58 -22.95
CA SER A 181 18.17 9.91 -21.67
C SER A 181 17.51 8.56 -21.83
N THR A 182 18.05 7.52 -21.20
CA THR A 182 17.30 6.30 -20.89
C THR A 182 16.86 6.34 -19.44
N VAL A 183 15.61 5.97 -19.15
CA VAL A 183 15.04 6.00 -17.80
C VAL A 183 14.69 4.59 -17.35
N LEU A 184 15.23 4.18 -16.20
CA LEU A 184 14.93 2.95 -15.49
C LEU A 184 14.22 3.32 -14.20
N MET A 185 12.90 3.20 -14.20
CA MET A 185 12.08 3.70 -13.10
C MET A 185 11.34 2.54 -12.45
N ASN A 186 11.53 2.36 -11.14
CA ASN A 186 10.77 1.39 -10.39
C ASN A 186 9.28 1.77 -10.43
N ALA A 187 8.42 0.86 -10.90
CA ALA A 187 6.99 1.10 -10.99
C ALA A 187 6.29 1.09 -9.61
N HIS A 188 6.99 0.63 -8.56
CA HIS A 188 6.47 0.62 -7.20
C HIS A 188 6.48 2.04 -6.60
N VAL A 189 5.29 2.60 -6.38
CA VAL A 189 5.11 3.92 -5.75
C VAL A 189 5.15 3.78 -4.23
N THR A 190 6.20 4.31 -3.60
CA THR A 190 6.29 4.32 -2.14
C THR A 190 5.44 5.46 -1.58
N PRO A 191 4.66 5.26 -0.50
CA PRO A 191 3.91 6.34 0.11
C PRO A 191 4.80 7.49 0.60
N THR A 192 4.39 8.71 0.28
CA THR A 192 5.09 9.95 0.65
C THR A 192 4.66 10.48 2.02
N ALA A 193 5.30 11.54 2.50
CA ALA A 193 4.83 12.24 3.70
C ALA A 193 3.39 12.78 3.56
N ASP A 194 3.00 13.24 2.37
CA ASP A 194 1.65 13.75 2.10
C ASP A 194 0.59 12.65 2.21
N PHE A 195 0.95 11.40 1.96
CA PHE A 195 0.07 10.26 2.19
C PHE A 195 -0.27 10.04 3.67
N ALA A 196 0.61 10.46 4.60
CA ALA A 196 0.33 10.34 6.02
C ALA A 196 -0.82 11.25 6.48
N THR A 197 -1.04 12.38 5.78
CA THR A 197 -2.10 13.35 6.06
C THR A 197 -3.32 13.19 5.15
N ASN A 198 -3.17 12.59 3.95
CA ASN A 198 -4.27 12.27 3.04
C ASN A 198 -4.40 10.75 2.79
N PRO A 199 -5.30 10.04 3.50
CA PRO A 199 -5.41 8.59 3.39
C PRO A 199 -5.92 8.08 2.02
N ASP A 200 -6.56 8.96 1.24
CA ASP A 200 -7.16 8.65 -0.06
C ASP A 200 -6.32 9.17 -1.23
N LEU A 201 -5.12 9.71 -0.97
CA LEU A 201 -4.19 10.10 -2.02
C LEU A 201 -4.01 8.93 -3.00
N ASP A 202 -4.27 9.20 -4.28
CA ASP A 202 -4.02 8.27 -5.35
C ASP A 202 -2.52 8.21 -5.61
N LEU A 203 -1.93 7.07 -5.33
CA LEU A 203 -0.53 6.77 -5.59
C LEU A 203 -0.39 6.06 -6.94
N GLY A 204 -1.27 6.37 -7.89
CA GLY A 204 -1.32 5.77 -9.22
C GLY A 204 -0.06 6.06 -10.03
N PHE A 205 0.59 4.99 -10.48
CA PHE A 205 1.80 5.08 -11.30
C PHE A 205 1.54 5.62 -12.72
N ALA A 206 0.31 5.48 -13.24
CA ALA A 206 -0.02 5.77 -14.64
C ALA A 206 0.28 7.23 -15.08
N ALA A 207 0.03 8.21 -14.20
CA ALA A 207 0.34 9.61 -14.50
C ALA A 207 1.86 9.86 -14.55
N MET A 208 2.61 9.23 -13.65
CA MET A 208 4.08 9.30 -13.58
C MET A 208 4.70 8.62 -14.80
N GLU A 209 4.20 7.44 -15.18
CA GLU A 209 4.59 6.73 -16.40
C GLU A 209 4.39 7.62 -17.64
N THR A 210 3.21 8.23 -17.77
CA THR A 210 2.89 9.12 -18.89
C THR A 210 3.86 10.30 -18.97
N ALA A 211 4.18 10.91 -17.83
CA ALA A 211 5.12 12.04 -17.77
C ALA A 211 6.54 11.64 -18.22
N VAL A 212 7.04 10.48 -17.79
CA VAL A 212 8.36 9.97 -18.20
C VAL A 212 8.37 9.62 -19.68
N ARG A 213 7.36 8.91 -20.18
CA ARG A 213 7.24 8.58 -21.62
C ARG A 213 7.20 9.84 -22.48
N ALA A 214 6.52 10.90 -22.02
CA ALA A 214 6.53 12.18 -22.72
C ALA A 214 7.92 12.85 -22.74
N ALA A 215 8.72 12.68 -21.68
CA ALA A 215 10.05 13.28 -21.56
C ALA A 215 11.12 12.55 -22.40
N VAL A 216 11.08 11.21 -22.46
CA VAL A 216 12.15 10.41 -23.10
C VAL A 216 11.73 9.55 -24.28
N GLY A 217 10.42 9.39 -24.53
CA GLY A 217 9.89 8.47 -25.53
C GLY A 217 9.72 7.03 -25.01
N ASP A 218 8.91 6.24 -25.72
CA ASP A 218 8.51 4.90 -25.25
C ASP A 218 9.67 3.89 -25.22
N ASP A 219 10.58 3.97 -26.20
CA ASP A 219 11.71 3.03 -26.34
C ASP A 219 12.80 3.24 -25.27
N HIS A 220 12.80 4.39 -24.60
CA HIS A 220 13.77 4.78 -23.60
C HIS A 220 13.20 4.83 -22.18
N ALA A 221 11.92 4.47 -22.00
CA ALA A 221 11.22 4.50 -20.73
C ALA A 221 10.92 3.07 -20.24
N HIS A 222 11.69 2.59 -19.27
CA HIS A 222 11.55 1.25 -18.71
C HIS A 222 11.03 1.28 -17.28
N PHE A 223 9.99 0.49 -17.01
CA PHE A 223 9.24 0.51 -15.75
C PHE A 223 9.16 -0.85 -15.05
N PRO A 224 10.29 -1.48 -14.66
CA PRO A 224 10.24 -2.74 -13.95
C PRO A 224 9.54 -2.57 -12.59
N ARG A 225 8.72 -3.57 -12.20
CA ARG A 225 8.20 -3.72 -10.82
C ARG A 225 9.30 -4.22 -9.89
N ALA A 226 10.43 -3.53 -9.86
CA ALA A 226 11.67 -3.99 -9.25
C ALA A 226 11.51 -4.31 -7.76
N THR A 227 10.76 -3.50 -7.00
CA THR A 227 10.48 -3.80 -5.58
C THR A 227 9.73 -5.11 -5.41
N GLU A 228 8.68 -5.32 -6.19
CA GLU A 228 7.83 -6.52 -6.08
C GLU A 228 8.61 -7.78 -6.47
N LEU A 229 9.33 -7.73 -7.59
CA LEU A 229 10.13 -8.84 -8.09
C LEU A 229 11.29 -9.16 -7.13
N ALA A 230 12.05 -8.15 -6.69
CA ALA A 230 13.15 -8.36 -5.74
C ALA A 230 12.62 -8.93 -4.41
N THR A 231 11.49 -8.43 -3.89
CA THR A 231 10.90 -8.96 -2.65
C THR A 231 10.44 -10.41 -2.83
N ALA A 232 9.81 -10.74 -3.97
CA ALA A 232 9.32 -12.08 -4.23
C ALA A 232 10.44 -13.12 -4.45
N LEU A 233 11.55 -12.71 -5.07
CA LEU A 233 12.67 -13.59 -5.40
C LEU A 233 13.70 -13.70 -4.25
N MET A 234 13.94 -12.58 -3.57
CA MET A 234 15.03 -12.42 -2.61
C MET A 234 14.54 -12.30 -1.15
N GLY A 235 13.23 -12.14 -0.95
CA GLY A 235 12.60 -12.04 0.36
C GLY A 235 12.70 -10.68 1.05
N ASP A 236 13.30 -9.67 0.40
CA ASP A 236 13.44 -8.33 0.97
C ASP A 236 13.54 -7.24 -0.13
N ALA A 237 12.85 -6.12 0.08
CA ALA A 237 12.84 -4.98 -0.82
C ALA A 237 14.19 -4.23 -0.86
N ILE A 238 15.10 -4.44 0.10
CA ILE A 238 16.44 -3.80 0.11
C ILE A 238 17.26 -4.13 -1.16
N PHE A 239 16.97 -5.25 -1.82
CA PHE A 239 17.66 -5.70 -3.02
C PHE A 239 17.17 -5.05 -4.32
N THR A 240 16.14 -4.20 -4.25
CA THR A 240 15.56 -3.47 -5.41
C THR A 240 16.61 -2.70 -6.20
N ASN A 241 17.54 -2.05 -5.51
CA ASN A 241 18.54 -1.22 -6.19
C ASN A 241 19.59 -2.03 -6.94
N ALA A 242 20.03 -3.17 -6.37
CA ALA A 242 20.92 -4.08 -7.07
C ALA A 242 20.23 -4.68 -8.30
N PHE A 243 18.92 -4.99 -8.19
CA PHE A 243 18.10 -5.40 -9.32
C PHE A 243 18.02 -4.32 -10.41
N LEU A 244 17.74 -3.05 -10.06
CA LEU A 244 17.73 -1.95 -11.04
C LEU A 244 19.09 -1.74 -11.72
N LEU A 245 20.19 -1.87 -10.97
CA LEU A 245 21.55 -1.84 -11.54
C LEU A 245 21.77 -2.97 -12.53
N GLY A 246 21.33 -4.19 -12.21
CA GLY A 246 21.40 -5.34 -13.12
C GLY A 246 20.60 -5.14 -14.39
N PHE A 247 19.39 -4.60 -14.26
CA PHE A 247 18.51 -4.28 -15.38
C PHE A 247 19.18 -3.25 -16.30
N GLY A 248 19.71 -2.16 -15.75
CA GLY A 248 20.41 -1.13 -16.52
C GLY A 248 21.72 -1.60 -17.13
N PHE A 249 22.45 -2.47 -16.43
CA PHE A 249 23.64 -3.12 -16.97
C PHE A 249 23.29 -3.89 -18.23
N GLN A 250 22.29 -4.78 -18.17
CA GLN A 250 21.93 -5.66 -19.28
C GLN A 250 21.39 -4.91 -20.50
N LEU A 251 20.81 -3.72 -20.32
CA LEU A 251 20.42 -2.82 -21.41
C LEU A 251 21.61 -2.08 -22.05
N GLY A 252 22.84 -2.29 -21.58
CA GLY A 252 24.03 -1.59 -22.06
C GLY A 252 24.04 -0.10 -21.70
N ARG A 253 23.44 0.27 -20.56
CA ARG A 253 23.29 1.68 -20.14
C ARG A 253 24.17 2.09 -18.98
N LEU A 254 25.00 1.18 -18.46
CA LEU A 254 25.96 1.48 -17.40
C LEU A 254 27.39 1.57 -17.95
N PRO A 255 28.13 2.66 -17.67
CA PRO A 255 29.48 2.90 -18.20
C PRO A 255 30.59 2.14 -17.44
N VAL A 256 30.27 0.99 -16.82
CA VAL A 256 31.19 0.19 -16.01
C VAL A 256 30.96 -1.29 -16.27
N SER A 257 32.01 -2.10 -16.13
CA SER A 257 31.95 -3.55 -16.33
C SER A 257 31.26 -4.27 -15.17
N ARG A 258 30.74 -5.46 -15.48
CA ARG A 258 30.19 -6.38 -14.48
C ARG A 258 31.20 -6.73 -13.39
N GLY A 259 32.46 -6.94 -13.77
CA GLY A 259 33.54 -7.26 -12.83
C GLY A 259 33.76 -6.14 -11.80
N ALA A 260 33.78 -4.89 -12.26
CA ALA A 260 33.91 -3.74 -11.38
C ALA A 260 32.70 -3.56 -10.45
N LEU A 261 31.48 -3.75 -10.96
CA LEU A 261 30.26 -3.72 -10.13
C LEU A 261 30.26 -4.82 -9.05
N HIS A 262 30.61 -6.06 -9.42
CA HIS A 262 30.73 -7.16 -8.46
C HIS A 262 31.76 -6.85 -7.37
N ARG A 263 32.92 -6.32 -7.75
CA ARG A 263 33.95 -5.91 -6.81
C ARG A 263 33.51 -4.74 -5.92
N ALA A 264 32.75 -3.79 -6.46
CA ALA A 264 32.17 -2.70 -5.68
C ALA A 264 31.17 -3.21 -4.63
N PHE A 265 30.34 -4.22 -4.96
CA PHE A 265 29.47 -4.89 -3.97
C PHE A 265 30.29 -5.57 -2.87
N GLU A 266 31.39 -6.25 -3.21
CA GLU A 266 32.28 -6.89 -2.23
C GLU A 266 32.91 -5.86 -1.28
N LEU A 267 33.36 -4.73 -1.81
CA LEU A 267 33.96 -3.64 -1.02
C LEU A 267 32.93 -2.93 -0.13
N ASN A 268 31.66 -2.85 -0.55
CA ASN A 268 30.57 -2.36 0.31
C ASN A 268 30.35 -3.28 1.52
N GLY A 269 30.62 -4.58 1.39
CA GLY A 269 30.67 -5.54 2.49
C GLY A 269 29.32 -5.93 3.10
N ARG A 270 28.19 -5.48 2.54
CA ARG A 270 26.85 -5.79 3.03
C ARG A 270 26.11 -6.73 2.09
N ALA A 271 25.70 -7.88 2.63
CA ALA A 271 24.87 -8.86 1.92
C ALA A 271 25.37 -9.12 0.48
N VAL A 272 26.69 -9.33 0.33
CA VAL A 272 27.39 -9.30 -0.95
C VAL A 272 26.78 -10.30 -1.93
N ASP A 273 26.67 -11.56 -1.53
CA ASP A 273 26.12 -12.62 -2.37
C ASP A 273 24.68 -12.32 -2.79
N GLN A 274 23.87 -11.76 -1.88
CA GLN A 274 22.48 -11.42 -2.17
C GLN A 274 22.36 -10.23 -3.13
N ASN A 275 23.22 -9.22 -3.01
CA ASN A 275 23.26 -8.10 -3.95
C ASN A 275 23.72 -8.55 -5.34
N GLN A 276 24.75 -9.40 -5.44
CA GLN A 276 25.19 -9.95 -6.73
C GLN A 276 24.11 -10.83 -7.38
N ARG A 277 23.39 -11.63 -6.58
CA ARG A 277 22.25 -12.42 -7.06
C ARG A 277 21.07 -11.54 -7.49
N ALA A 278 20.75 -10.48 -6.76
CA ALA A 278 19.72 -9.52 -7.15
C ALA A 278 20.09 -8.78 -8.45
N PHE A 279 21.37 -8.44 -8.62
CA PHE A 279 21.91 -7.91 -9.87
C PHE A 279 21.74 -8.90 -11.02
N ALA A 280 22.01 -10.19 -10.84
CA ALA A 280 21.78 -11.22 -11.85
C ALA A 280 20.29 -11.34 -12.25
N TRP A 281 19.37 -11.31 -11.28
CA TRP A 281 17.93 -11.26 -11.54
C TRP A 281 17.51 -10.01 -12.31
N GLY A 282 18.08 -8.86 -11.96
CA GLY A 282 17.87 -7.61 -12.68
C GLY A 282 18.29 -7.72 -14.15
N ARG A 283 19.47 -8.33 -14.41
CA ARG A 283 19.93 -8.59 -15.77
C ARG A 283 18.95 -9.49 -16.52
N LEU A 284 18.55 -10.61 -15.92
CA LEU A 284 17.59 -11.51 -16.55
C LEU A 284 16.26 -10.80 -16.85
N ALA A 285 15.78 -9.92 -15.96
CA ALA A 285 14.54 -9.18 -16.19
C ALA A 285 14.58 -8.23 -17.39
N ALA A 286 15.74 -7.69 -17.75
CA ALA A 286 15.92 -6.90 -18.96
C ALA A 286 15.98 -7.75 -20.23
N HIS A 287 16.34 -9.03 -20.11
CA HIS A 287 16.47 -9.97 -21.23
C HIS A 287 15.18 -10.78 -21.47
N ASP A 288 14.61 -11.34 -20.39
CA ASP A 288 13.40 -12.15 -20.35
C ASP A 288 12.62 -11.86 -19.05
N LEU A 289 11.79 -10.83 -19.08
CA LEU A 289 10.96 -10.45 -17.93
C LEU A 289 9.95 -11.54 -17.56
N ALA A 290 9.44 -12.29 -18.54
CA ALA A 290 8.42 -13.31 -18.31
C ALA A 290 8.97 -14.48 -17.48
N ALA A 291 10.21 -14.91 -17.75
CA ALA A 291 10.89 -15.92 -16.94
C ALA A 291 11.08 -15.46 -15.47
N VAL A 292 11.42 -14.18 -15.27
CA VAL A 292 11.55 -13.61 -13.91
C VAL A 292 10.21 -13.55 -13.19
N GLU A 293 9.14 -13.13 -13.87
CA GLU A 293 7.80 -13.12 -13.29
C GLU A 293 7.31 -14.54 -12.93
N GLN A 294 7.62 -15.53 -13.76
CA GLN A 294 7.32 -16.93 -13.46
C GLN A 294 8.08 -17.45 -12.23
N ALA A 295 9.37 -17.12 -12.12
CA ALA A 295 10.18 -17.46 -10.95
C ALA A 295 9.69 -16.74 -9.67
N ALA A 296 9.22 -15.49 -9.81
CA ALA A 296 8.70 -14.68 -8.71
C ALA A 296 7.26 -15.08 -8.30
N ALA A 297 6.51 -15.78 -9.15
CA ALA A 297 5.09 -16.08 -8.95
C ALA A 297 4.75 -16.72 -7.59
N PRO A 298 5.53 -17.66 -7.02
CA PRO A 298 5.26 -18.20 -5.67
C PRO A 298 5.33 -17.11 -4.58
N GLY A 299 6.32 -16.22 -4.66
CA GLY A 299 6.50 -15.10 -3.74
C GLY A 299 5.40 -14.04 -3.92
N LEU A 300 5.04 -13.71 -5.16
CA LEU A 300 3.97 -12.77 -5.49
C LEU A 300 2.60 -13.26 -5.01
N ARG A 301 2.27 -14.55 -5.19
CA ARG A 301 1.01 -15.16 -4.72
C ARG A 301 0.85 -15.15 -3.20
N SER A 302 1.93 -15.15 -2.44
CA SER A 302 1.90 -15.02 -0.97
C SER A 302 1.63 -13.58 -0.50
N SER A 303 1.88 -12.61 -1.39
CA SER A 303 1.75 -11.17 -1.16
C SER A 303 0.41 -10.60 -1.66
N GLU A 304 -0.19 -11.20 -2.68
CA GLU A 304 -1.42 -10.69 -3.28
C GLU A 304 -2.66 -10.90 -2.39
N SER A 305 -3.44 -9.82 -2.22
CA SER A 305 -4.84 -9.95 -1.85
C SER A 305 -5.56 -10.70 -2.96
N LYS A 306 -6.44 -11.66 -2.63
CA LYS A 306 -7.32 -12.33 -3.61
C LYS A 306 -7.89 -11.30 -4.62
N PRO A 307 -7.95 -11.64 -5.93
CA PRO A 307 -8.47 -10.73 -6.93
C PRO A 307 -9.85 -10.22 -6.51
N ARG A 308 -10.09 -8.92 -6.77
CA ARG A 308 -11.38 -8.31 -6.46
C ARG A 308 -12.47 -8.98 -7.27
N ALA A 309 -13.64 -9.13 -6.67
CA ALA A 309 -14.82 -9.56 -7.38
C ALA A 309 -15.14 -8.55 -8.49
N GLU A 310 -15.12 -9.01 -9.74
CA GLU A 310 -15.29 -8.17 -10.94
C GLU A 310 -16.77 -8.06 -11.34
N THR A 311 -17.49 -9.17 -11.27
CA THR A 311 -18.92 -9.21 -11.60
C THR A 311 -19.80 -8.82 -10.41
N LEU A 312 -21.02 -8.36 -10.68
CA LEU A 312 -21.98 -8.08 -9.62
C LEU A 312 -22.29 -9.34 -8.80
N GLU A 313 -22.48 -10.49 -9.45
CA GLU A 313 -22.81 -11.73 -8.72
C GLU A 313 -21.64 -12.18 -7.82
N ASP A 314 -20.39 -12.03 -8.26
CA ASP A 314 -19.23 -12.31 -7.41
C ASP A 314 -19.19 -11.36 -6.19
N ILE A 315 -19.50 -10.08 -6.40
CA ILE A 315 -19.58 -9.07 -5.33
C ILE A 315 -20.63 -9.49 -4.28
N LEU A 316 -21.81 -9.93 -4.74
CA LEU A 316 -22.91 -10.36 -3.86
C LEU A 316 -22.56 -11.66 -3.13
N ALA A 317 -22.09 -12.68 -3.84
CA ALA A 317 -21.74 -13.99 -3.28
C ALA A 317 -20.71 -13.88 -2.14
N VAL A 318 -19.63 -13.11 -2.37
CA VAL A 318 -18.59 -12.89 -1.34
C VAL A 318 -19.15 -12.20 -0.10
N ARG A 319 -20.06 -11.24 -0.29
CA ARG A 319 -20.66 -10.47 0.82
C ARG A 319 -21.71 -11.27 1.57
N GLU A 320 -22.49 -12.09 0.88
CA GLU A 320 -23.46 -13.00 1.50
C GLU A 320 -22.80 -14.07 2.35
N GLU A 321 -21.73 -14.70 1.84
CA GLU A 321 -20.92 -15.65 2.60
C GLU A 321 -20.37 -14.97 3.85
N PHE A 322 -19.78 -13.78 3.68
CA PHE A 322 -19.24 -13.01 4.79
C PHE A 322 -20.31 -12.64 5.82
N LEU A 323 -21.49 -12.18 5.41
CA LEU A 323 -22.57 -11.78 6.33
C LEU A 323 -23.21 -12.99 7.03
N THR A 324 -23.20 -14.15 6.39
CA THR A 324 -23.62 -15.42 6.99
C THR A 324 -22.68 -15.80 8.14
N ASP A 325 -21.38 -15.72 7.90
CA ASP A 325 -20.35 -15.94 8.91
C ASP A 325 -20.34 -14.87 10.00
N TYR A 326 -20.58 -13.61 9.61
CA TYR A 326 -20.66 -12.47 10.52
C TYR A 326 -21.79 -12.64 11.53
N GLN A 327 -23.00 -12.96 11.06
CA GLN A 327 -24.18 -13.10 11.92
C GLN A 327 -24.94 -14.40 11.63
N SER A 328 -25.65 -14.48 10.50
CA SER A 328 -26.53 -15.60 10.15
C SER A 328 -26.99 -15.53 8.69
N ARG A 329 -27.51 -16.64 8.15
CA ARG A 329 -28.12 -16.67 6.80
C ARG A 329 -29.24 -15.65 6.63
N ARG A 330 -30.10 -15.47 7.64
CA ARG A 330 -31.17 -14.46 7.64
C ARG A 330 -30.63 -13.04 7.50
N TYR A 331 -29.46 -12.76 8.08
CA TYR A 331 -28.82 -11.44 8.00
C TYR A 331 -28.24 -11.18 6.60
N ALA A 332 -27.62 -12.20 5.99
CA ALA A 332 -27.18 -12.15 4.59
C ALA A 332 -28.36 -12.03 3.62
N GLN A 333 -29.48 -12.70 3.89
CA GLN A 333 -30.68 -12.59 3.06
C GLN A 333 -31.26 -11.17 3.07
N ARG A 334 -31.31 -10.50 4.23
CA ARG A 334 -31.71 -9.07 4.32
C ARG A 334 -30.83 -8.18 3.42
N TYR A 335 -29.53 -8.48 3.35
CA TYR A 335 -28.61 -7.80 2.45
C TYR A 335 -29.00 -8.04 0.99
N ARG A 336 -29.12 -9.31 0.59
CA ARG A 336 -29.42 -9.70 -0.79
C ARG A 336 -30.74 -9.13 -1.27
N GLU A 337 -31.81 -9.27 -0.49
CA GLU A 337 -33.14 -8.72 -0.80
C GLU A 337 -33.11 -7.21 -1.05
N ARG A 338 -32.31 -6.46 -0.29
CA ARG A 338 -32.20 -5.00 -0.48
C ARG A 338 -31.48 -4.67 -1.79
N VAL A 339 -30.38 -5.36 -2.08
CA VAL A 339 -29.60 -5.10 -3.29
C VAL A 339 -30.36 -5.53 -4.54
N ASP A 340 -31.07 -6.66 -4.49
CA ASP A 340 -31.92 -7.13 -5.59
C ASP A 340 -33.02 -6.11 -5.93
N ARG A 341 -33.66 -5.48 -4.93
CA ARG A 341 -34.63 -4.40 -5.14
C ARG A 341 -34.01 -3.18 -5.86
N VAL A 342 -32.76 -2.85 -5.55
CA VAL A 342 -32.04 -1.76 -6.24
C VAL A 342 -31.77 -2.15 -7.69
N ALA A 343 -31.29 -3.37 -7.93
CA ALA A 343 -31.02 -3.89 -9.26
C ALA A 343 -32.28 -3.93 -10.13
N GLU A 344 -33.42 -4.34 -9.58
CA GLU A 344 -34.72 -4.31 -10.26
C GLU A 344 -35.12 -2.90 -10.67
N LYS A 345 -34.97 -1.92 -9.78
CA LYS A 345 -35.34 -0.53 -10.06
C LYS A 345 -34.39 0.13 -11.07
N GLU A 346 -33.10 -0.15 -10.97
CA GLU A 346 -32.07 0.34 -11.90
C GLU A 346 -32.30 -0.23 -13.32
N ARG A 347 -32.63 -1.52 -13.43
CA ARG A 347 -33.03 -2.11 -14.71
C ARG A 347 -34.34 -1.52 -15.26
N ALA A 348 -35.29 -1.18 -14.39
CA ALA A 348 -36.57 -0.62 -14.81
C ALA A 348 -36.45 0.77 -15.45
N ILE A 349 -35.40 1.53 -15.16
CA ILE A 349 -35.10 2.83 -15.82
C ILE A 349 -34.25 2.67 -17.09
N GLY A 350 -33.92 1.43 -17.50
CA GLY A 350 -33.23 1.13 -18.76
C GLY A 350 -31.71 1.03 -18.70
N GLU A 351 -31.11 1.05 -17.50
CA GLU A 351 -29.66 1.03 -17.30
C GLU A 351 -29.16 -0.40 -16.98
N THR A 352 -27.97 -0.78 -17.47
CA THR A 352 -27.48 -2.18 -17.42
C THR A 352 -26.05 -2.36 -16.91
N ASP A 353 -25.36 -1.29 -16.52
CA ASP A 353 -24.00 -1.28 -15.95
C ASP A 353 -23.97 -1.45 -14.42
N ASP A 354 -25.15 -1.52 -13.77
CA ASP A 354 -25.34 -1.81 -12.33
C ASP A 354 -24.60 -0.85 -11.38
N ALA A 355 -24.28 0.39 -11.78
CA ALA A 355 -23.46 1.29 -10.97
C ALA A 355 -24.08 1.62 -9.59
N LEU A 356 -25.39 1.92 -9.53
CA LEU A 356 -26.07 2.16 -8.25
C LEU A 356 -26.14 0.88 -7.43
N THR A 357 -26.47 -0.23 -8.07
CA THR A 357 -26.52 -1.55 -7.43
C THR A 357 -25.17 -1.92 -6.83
N ARG A 358 -24.06 -1.72 -7.54
CA ARG A 358 -22.70 -1.96 -7.05
C ARG A 358 -22.34 -1.03 -5.89
N ALA A 359 -22.70 0.26 -5.97
CA ALA A 359 -22.48 1.22 -4.88
C ALA A 359 -23.22 0.79 -3.60
N VAL A 360 -24.51 0.43 -3.71
CA VAL A 360 -25.31 -0.06 -2.58
C VAL A 360 -24.77 -1.40 -2.07
N ALA A 361 -24.42 -2.33 -2.96
CA ALA A 361 -23.86 -3.63 -2.59
C ALA A 361 -22.61 -3.48 -1.71
N ARG A 362 -21.72 -2.52 -2.04
CA ARG A 362 -20.48 -2.27 -1.28
C ARG A 362 -20.77 -1.54 0.03
N ASN A 363 -21.57 -0.48 0.00
CA ASN A 363 -21.75 0.41 1.14
C ASN A 363 -22.75 -0.09 2.18
N TYR A 364 -23.81 -0.77 1.74
CA TYR A 364 -24.71 -1.44 2.67
C TYR A 364 -24.00 -2.57 3.41
N PHE A 365 -23.21 -3.38 2.70
CA PHE A 365 -22.37 -4.40 3.32
C PHE A 365 -21.41 -3.80 4.35
N LYS A 366 -20.75 -2.68 4.02
CA LYS A 366 -19.83 -2.00 4.95
C LYS A 366 -20.52 -1.63 6.26
N LEU A 367 -21.72 -1.06 6.19
CA LEU A 367 -22.50 -0.67 7.36
C LEU A 367 -23.02 -1.88 8.14
N MET A 368 -23.44 -2.94 7.46
CA MET A 368 -23.90 -4.18 8.11
C MET A 368 -22.76 -4.97 8.76
N ALA A 369 -21.56 -4.94 8.19
CA ALA A 369 -20.38 -5.64 8.66
C ALA A 369 -19.49 -4.78 9.57
N TYR A 370 -20.10 -3.92 10.40
CA TYR A 370 -19.36 -3.09 11.34
C TYR A 370 -18.54 -3.95 12.32
N LYS A 371 -17.32 -3.50 12.59
CA LYS A 371 -16.30 -4.24 13.36
C LYS A 371 -16.54 -4.10 14.85
N ASP A 372 -17.46 -4.90 15.35
CA ASP A 372 -17.71 -5.04 16.78
C ASP A 372 -16.82 -6.05 17.47
N GLU A 373 -16.97 -6.17 18.78
CA GLU A 373 -16.13 -7.03 19.62
C GLU A 373 -16.21 -8.49 19.16
N TYR A 374 -17.41 -8.95 18.77
CA TYR A 374 -17.63 -10.29 18.25
C TYR A 374 -16.92 -10.50 16.90
N GLU A 375 -16.99 -9.53 16.00
CA GLU A 375 -16.37 -9.60 14.68
C GLU A 375 -14.85 -9.46 14.74
N VAL A 376 -14.34 -8.53 15.54
CA VAL A 376 -12.89 -8.39 15.80
C VAL A 376 -12.35 -9.70 16.37
N ALA A 377 -13.07 -10.30 17.31
CA ALA A 377 -12.71 -11.59 17.88
C ALA A 377 -12.71 -12.71 16.83
N ARG A 378 -13.71 -12.77 15.95
CA ARG A 378 -13.75 -13.73 14.84
C ARG A 378 -12.56 -13.54 13.89
N LEU A 379 -12.30 -12.31 13.44
CA LEU A 379 -11.23 -12.00 12.50
C LEU A 379 -9.83 -12.30 13.04
N PHE A 380 -9.64 -12.27 14.36
CA PHE A 380 -8.36 -12.68 14.98
C PHE A 380 -8.29 -14.18 15.29
N SER A 381 -9.42 -14.90 15.40
CA SER A 381 -9.45 -16.29 15.88
C SER A 381 -9.93 -17.33 14.86
N ASP A 382 -10.29 -16.92 13.64
CA ASP A 382 -10.73 -17.81 12.55
C ASP A 382 -9.60 -18.58 11.85
N GLY A 383 -8.35 -18.43 12.31
CA GLY A 383 -7.16 -19.10 11.78
C GLY A 383 -6.45 -18.33 10.65
N ARG A 384 -7.12 -17.40 9.96
CA ARG A 384 -6.49 -16.62 8.88
C ARG A 384 -5.39 -15.70 9.41
N PHE A 385 -5.62 -15.10 10.57
CA PHE A 385 -4.63 -14.28 11.26
C PHE A 385 -3.39 -15.10 11.66
N GLN A 386 -3.61 -16.31 12.19
CA GLN A 386 -2.50 -17.20 12.58
C GLN A 386 -1.68 -17.62 11.35
N ALA A 387 -2.33 -18.04 10.27
CA ALA A 387 -1.65 -18.38 9.02
C ALA A 387 -0.87 -17.18 8.44
N GLN A 388 -1.44 -15.97 8.50
CA GLN A 388 -0.75 -14.75 8.10
C GLN A 388 0.49 -14.50 8.96
N LEU A 389 0.40 -14.68 10.28
CA LEU A 389 1.52 -14.50 11.19
C LEU A 389 2.64 -15.51 10.94
N GLU A 390 2.30 -16.78 10.78
CA GLU A 390 3.24 -17.87 10.48
C GLU A 390 3.93 -17.69 9.11
N SER A 391 3.22 -17.08 8.14
CA SER A 391 3.79 -16.74 6.84
C SER A 391 4.77 -15.56 6.89
N GLN A 392 4.58 -14.64 7.85
CA GLN A 392 5.37 -13.39 7.94
C GLN A 392 6.49 -13.44 8.97
N PHE A 393 6.43 -14.31 9.96
CA PHE A 393 7.40 -14.39 11.05
C PHE A 393 7.86 -15.82 11.31
N GLU A 394 9.10 -15.94 11.78
CA GLU A 394 9.74 -17.18 12.18
C GLU A 394 10.44 -17.05 13.55
N GLY A 395 10.81 -18.20 14.12
CA GLY A 395 11.41 -18.32 15.45
C GLY A 395 10.39 -18.31 16.59
N ASP A 396 10.89 -18.35 17.82
CA ASP A 396 10.05 -18.28 19.01
C ASP A 396 9.59 -16.84 19.26
N TYR A 397 8.29 -16.60 19.15
CA TYR A 397 7.71 -15.27 19.36
C TYR A 397 6.53 -15.26 20.31
N ARG A 398 6.38 -14.13 21.00
CA ARG A 398 5.20 -13.81 21.81
C ARG A 398 4.39 -12.69 21.15
N ILE A 399 3.08 -12.75 21.34
CA ILE A 399 2.12 -11.83 20.74
C ILE A 399 1.47 -10.98 21.85
N GLU A 400 1.34 -9.69 21.58
CA GLU A 400 0.51 -8.77 22.36
C GLU A 400 -0.50 -8.06 21.46
N TRP A 401 -1.78 -8.11 21.82
CA TRP A 401 -2.83 -7.36 21.12
C TRP A 401 -3.06 -6.00 21.77
N HIS A 402 -3.26 -4.98 20.94
CA HIS A 402 -3.54 -3.61 21.37
C HIS A 402 -5.00 -3.29 21.09
N LEU A 403 -5.86 -3.59 22.06
CA LEU A 403 -7.30 -3.42 21.94
C LEU A 403 -7.73 -2.09 22.58
N ALA A 404 -8.72 -1.42 21.98
CA ALA A 404 -9.40 -0.29 22.59
C ALA A 404 -10.81 -0.76 23.00
N PRO A 405 -11.01 -1.19 24.26
CA PRO A 405 -12.33 -1.64 24.69
C PRO A 405 -13.36 -0.52 24.55
N PRO A 406 -14.62 -0.88 24.25
CA PRO A 406 -15.70 0.10 24.19
C PRO A 406 -15.91 0.80 25.53
N HIS A 407 -16.33 2.06 25.46
CA HIS A 407 -16.81 2.77 26.65
C HIS A 407 -18.15 2.18 27.10
N ILE A 408 -18.14 1.51 28.25
CA ILE A 408 -19.30 0.91 28.89
C ILE A 408 -19.52 1.64 30.23
N PRO A 409 -20.58 2.46 30.34
CA PRO A 409 -20.81 3.33 31.50
C PRO A 409 -20.76 2.62 32.87
N LEU A 410 -21.17 1.36 32.92
CA LEU A 410 -21.15 0.53 34.14
C LEU A 410 -19.72 0.18 34.60
N ILE A 411 -18.78 -0.01 33.68
CA ILE A 411 -17.38 -0.34 33.97
C ILE A 411 -16.56 0.93 34.16
N ASP A 412 -16.75 1.91 33.29
CA ASP A 412 -15.89 3.10 33.24
C ASP A 412 -16.12 4.04 34.44
N ARG A 413 -17.25 3.87 35.15
CA ARG A 413 -17.48 4.51 36.45
C ARG A 413 -16.43 4.13 37.51
N PHE A 414 -15.80 2.96 37.38
CA PHE A 414 -14.78 2.45 38.30
C PHE A 414 -13.35 2.55 37.76
N ILE A 415 -13.18 2.80 36.46
CA ILE A 415 -11.88 2.88 35.80
C ILE A 415 -11.94 4.06 34.82
N ASN A 416 -11.35 5.20 35.17
CA ASN A 416 -11.27 6.34 34.25
C ASN A 416 -10.28 6.01 33.11
N ARG A 417 -10.83 5.54 31.99
CA ARG A 417 -10.08 5.07 30.81
C ARG A 417 -9.94 6.12 29.73
N ILE A 418 -10.54 7.29 29.89
CA ILE A 418 -10.43 8.37 28.92
C ILE A 418 -9.15 9.15 29.22
N ASP A 419 -8.31 9.28 28.21
CA ASP A 419 -7.16 10.17 28.29
C ASP A 419 -7.63 11.62 28.21
N PRO A 420 -7.41 12.45 29.25
CA PRO A 420 -7.90 13.83 29.28
C PRO A 420 -7.20 14.75 28.26
N ALA A 421 -6.00 14.41 27.79
CA ALA A 421 -5.28 15.22 26.80
C ALA A 421 -5.79 14.97 25.38
N THR A 422 -6.24 13.74 25.08
CA THR A 422 -6.64 13.36 23.71
C THR A 422 -8.14 13.08 23.57
N GLY A 423 -8.88 12.93 24.67
CA GLY A 423 -10.28 12.50 24.67
C GLY A 423 -10.48 11.04 24.24
N ARG A 424 -9.40 10.28 24.02
CA ARG A 424 -9.45 8.90 23.50
C ARG A 424 -9.47 7.89 24.65
N THR A 425 -10.16 6.77 24.46
CA THR A 425 -10.04 5.62 25.37
C THR A 425 -8.63 5.05 25.29
N LYS A 426 -7.97 4.88 26.44
CA LYS A 426 -6.64 4.27 26.52
C LYS A 426 -6.69 2.83 26.02
N LYS A 427 -5.79 2.49 25.11
CA LYS A 427 -5.62 1.11 24.66
C LYS A 427 -5.14 0.23 25.80
N MET A 428 -5.60 -1.01 25.77
CA MET A 428 -5.15 -2.08 26.63
C MET A 428 -4.31 -3.05 25.84
N THR A 429 -3.15 -3.39 26.40
CA THR A 429 -2.31 -4.47 25.91
C THR A 429 -2.74 -5.77 26.59
N VAL A 430 -3.07 -6.77 25.80
CA VAL A 430 -3.41 -8.11 26.30
C VAL A 430 -2.47 -9.14 25.69
N GLY A 431 -1.94 -10.04 26.52
CA GLY A 431 -1.01 -11.09 26.08
C GLY A 431 -1.70 -12.29 25.44
N ALA A 432 -0.90 -13.30 25.05
CA ALA A 432 -1.29 -14.53 24.35
C ALA A 432 -2.61 -15.19 24.81
N TRP A 433 -2.91 -15.15 26.13
CA TRP A 433 -4.12 -15.73 26.71
C TRP A 433 -5.43 -15.14 26.16
N ALA A 434 -5.40 -13.91 25.67
CA ALA A 434 -6.56 -13.23 25.10
C ALA A 434 -7.12 -13.97 23.88
N PHE A 435 -6.29 -14.72 23.15
CA PHE A 435 -6.72 -15.50 21.99
C PHE A 435 -7.84 -16.50 22.33
N THR A 436 -7.73 -17.19 23.47
CA THR A 436 -8.76 -18.12 23.94
C THR A 436 -10.06 -17.37 24.24
N GLY A 437 -9.97 -16.20 24.86
CA GLY A 437 -11.12 -15.32 25.13
C GLY A 437 -11.80 -14.85 23.84
N LEU A 438 -11.03 -14.39 22.85
CA LEU A 438 -11.55 -13.99 21.54
C LEU A 438 -12.25 -15.16 20.84
N ARG A 439 -11.70 -16.38 20.90
CA ARG A 439 -12.33 -17.56 20.28
C ARG A 439 -13.71 -17.88 20.89
N TRP A 440 -13.85 -17.72 22.21
CA TRP A 440 -15.15 -17.86 22.86
C TRP A 440 -16.09 -16.71 22.53
N LEU A 441 -15.58 -15.48 22.57
CA LEU A 441 -16.35 -14.29 22.26
C LEU A 441 -16.92 -14.35 20.84
N ALA A 442 -16.14 -14.78 19.85
CA ALA A 442 -16.59 -14.95 18.46
C ALA A 442 -17.82 -15.88 18.32
N LYS A 443 -17.92 -16.90 19.18
CA LYS A 443 -19.08 -17.83 19.19
C LYS A 443 -20.34 -17.21 19.81
N LEU A 444 -20.19 -16.16 20.60
CA LEU A 444 -21.28 -15.43 21.24
C LEU A 444 -21.91 -14.37 20.33
N LYS A 445 -21.59 -14.35 19.02
CA LYS A 445 -22.18 -13.44 18.02
C LYS A 445 -23.72 -13.45 17.99
N PHE A 446 -24.37 -14.53 18.44
CA PHE A 446 -25.83 -14.60 18.54
C PHE A 446 -26.43 -13.62 19.56
N LEU A 447 -25.62 -13.12 20.51
CA LEU A 447 -26.04 -12.08 21.46
C LEU A 447 -26.13 -10.69 20.81
N ARG A 448 -25.45 -10.46 19.68
CA ARG A 448 -25.40 -9.16 19.00
C ARG A 448 -26.80 -8.62 18.72
N GLY A 449 -27.06 -7.39 19.16
CA GLY A 449 -28.34 -6.71 18.96
C GLY A 449 -29.51 -7.26 19.77
N THR A 450 -29.28 -8.21 20.67
CA THR A 450 -30.28 -8.70 21.62
C THR A 450 -30.24 -7.91 22.94
N PRO A 451 -31.25 -8.01 23.82
CA PRO A 451 -31.18 -7.42 25.16
C PRO A 451 -30.02 -7.95 26.02
N PHE A 452 -29.46 -9.10 25.67
CA PHE A 452 -28.30 -9.71 26.34
C PHE A 452 -26.96 -9.29 25.72
N ASP A 453 -26.97 -8.36 24.76
CA ASP A 453 -25.76 -7.79 24.15
C ASP A 453 -25.06 -6.86 25.14
N PHE A 454 -24.08 -7.40 25.86
CA PHE A 454 -23.30 -6.64 26.84
C PHE A 454 -22.59 -5.42 26.23
N PHE A 455 -22.09 -5.55 24.99
CA PHE A 455 -21.39 -4.46 24.30
C PHE A 455 -22.37 -3.50 23.61
N GLY A 456 -23.56 -4.01 23.25
CA GLY A 456 -24.61 -3.27 22.56
C GLY A 456 -25.16 -2.06 23.32
N VAL A 457 -24.92 -1.93 24.63
CA VAL A 457 -25.33 -0.75 25.41
C VAL A 457 -24.49 0.49 25.14
N ALA A 458 -23.29 0.31 24.59
CA ALA A 458 -22.39 1.41 24.31
C ALA A 458 -22.90 2.31 23.17
N GLU A 459 -22.69 3.61 23.28
CA GLU A 459 -23.23 4.60 22.34
C GLU A 459 -22.78 4.36 20.90
N HIS A 460 -21.51 4.05 20.68
CA HIS A 460 -21.00 3.71 19.36
C HIS A 460 -21.70 2.47 18.74
N ARG A 461 -22.10 1.45 19.53
CA ARG A 461 -22.87 0.30 18.99
C ARG A 461 -24.30 0.68 18.64
N LYS A 462 -24.92 1.59 19.38
CA LYS A 462 -26.23 2.15 19.03
C LYS A 462 -26.14 2.96 17.73
N LEU A 463 -25.08 3.75 17.57
CA LEU A 463 -24.81 4.53 16.36
C LEU A 463 -24.67 3.64 15.13
N GLU A 464 -23.83 2.60 15.16
CA GLU A 464 -23.63 1.69 14.01
C GLU A 464 -24.95 1.03 13.57
N ARG A 465 -25.77 0.55 14.52
CA ARG A 465 -27.07 -0.01 14.21
C ARG A 465 -28.03 1.02 13.63
N ARG A 466 -27.96 2.27 14.09
CA ARG A 466 -28.75 3.37 13.55
C ARG A 466 -28.34 3.70 12.11
N LEU A 467 -27.04 3.73 11.81
CA LEU A 467 -26.51 4.00 10.47
C LEU A 467 -27.03 3.00 9.43
N ILE A 468 -27.19 1.72 9.80
CA ILE A 468 -27.80 0.71 8.91
C ILE A 468 -29.23 1.13 8.54
N THR A 469 -30.04 1.50 9.53
CA THR A 469 -31.44 1.91 9.30
C THR A 469 -31.54 3.24 8.55
N GLU A 470 -30.71 4.23 8.89
CA GLU A 470 -30.63 5.53 8.17
C GLU A 470 -30.26 5.31 6.69
N TYR A 471 -29.33 4.40 6.41
CA TYR A 471 -28.95 4.07 5.05
C TYR A 471 -30.06 3.34 4.29
N GLU A 472 -30.77 2.40 4.92
CA GLU A 472 -31.92 1.74 4.31
C GLU A 472 -33.03 2.72 3.92
N GLN A 473 -33.29 3.72 4.78
CA GLN A 473 -34.25 4.79 4.50
C GLN A 473 -33.77 5.66 3.34
N THR A 474 -32.48 6.02 3.32
CA THR A 474 -31.86 6.77 2.22
C THR A 474 -32.01 6.02 0.90
N VAL A 475 -31.69 4.72 0.86
CA VAL A 475 -31.85 3.89 -0.35
C VAL A 475 -33.30 3.83 -0.79
N GLU A 476 -34.27 3.69 0.13
CA GLU A 476 -35.70 3.69 -0.25
C GLU A 476 -36.14 5.03 -0.85
N GLU A 477 -35.66 6.15 -0.31
CA GLU A 477 -35.89 7.49 -0.86
C GLU A 477 -35.32 7.60 -2.29
N LEU A 478 -34.07 7.16 -2.49
CA LEU A 478 -33.44 7.13 -3.81
C LEU A 478 -34.25 6.28 -4.80
N LEU A 479 -34.69 5.08 -4.41
CA LEU A 479 -35.48 4.20 -5.28
C LEU A 479 -36.85 4.78 -5.64
N THR A 480 -37.43 5.63 -4.78
CA THR A 480 -38.70 6.28 -5.07
C THR A 480 -38.56 7.37 -6.12
N GLY A 481 -37.47 8.14 -6.06
CA GLY A 481 -37.19 9.27 -6.96
C GLY A 481 -36.25 8.98 -8.14
N LEU A 482 -35.80 7.73 -8.32
CA LEU A 482 -34.77 7.39 -9.29
C LEU A 482 -35.23 7.61 -10.75
N THR A 483 -34.43 8.38 -11.49
CA THR A 483 -34.54 8.58 -12.95
C THR A 483 -33.19 8.36 -13.61
N VAL A 484 -33.14 8.36 -14.94
CA VAL A 484 -31.89 8.23 -15.70
C VAL A 484 -30.96 9.43 -15.41
N GLU A 485 -31.52 10.63 -15.29
CA GLU A 485 -30.77 11.88 -15.14
C GLU A 485 -30.16 12.03 -13.74
N ASN A 486 -30.82 11.52 -12.69
CA ASN A 486 -30.35 11.65 -11.31
C ASN A 486 -29.61 10.41 -10.79
N ARG A 487 -29.42 9.38 -11.62
CA ARG A 487 -28.75 8.13 -11.26
C ARG A 487 -27.33 8.35 -10.74
N ALA A 488 -26.52 9.18 -11.43
CA ALA A 488 -25.16 9.48 -11.01
C ALA A 488 -25.12 10.12 -9.61
N LEU A 489 -26.11 10.98 -9.30
CA LEU A 489 -26.26 11.58 -7.98
C LEU A 489 -26.70 10.53 -6.94
N ALA A 490 -27.59 9.62 -7.29
CA ALA A 490 -27.98 8.51 -6.41
C ALA A 490 -26.79 7.61 -6.07
N VAL A 491 -25.89 7.34 -7.04
CA VAL A 491 -24.63 6.62 -6.81
C VAL A 491 -23.76 7.36 -5.81
N GLU A 492 -23.59 8.68 -5.98
CA GLU A 492 -22.79 9.51 -5.07
C GLU A 492 -23.33 9.47 -3.64
N ILE A 493 -24.66 9.60 -3.48
CA ILE A 493 -25.33 9.50 -2.17
C ILE A 493 -25.14 8.11 -1.55
N ALA A 494 -25.32 7.04 -2.34
CA ALA A 494 -25.16 5.66 -1.90
C ALA A 494 -23.71 5.34 -1.47
N SER A 495 -22.73 6.09 -1.97
CA SER A 495 -21.30 5.95 -1.67
C SER A 495 -20.80 6.77 -0.47
N ILE A 496 -21.64 7.62 0.16
CA ILE A 496 -21.25 8.38 1.36
C ILE A 496 -20.64 7.53 2.48
N PRO A 497 -21.13 6.30 2.78
CA PRO A 497 -20.52 5.47 3.80
C PRO A 497 -19.04 5.14 3.56
N GLU A 498 -18.50 5.29 2.34
CA GLU A 498 -17.07 5.08 2.04
C GLU A 498 -16.17 6.02 2.86
N ILE A 499 -16.62 7.27 3.07
CA ILE A 499 -15.93 8.30 3.84
C ILE A 499 -15.78 7.87 5.31
N VAL A 500 -16.81 7.24 5.87
CA VAL A 500 -16.88 6.88 7.29
C VAL A 500 -16.10 5.59 7.59
N ARG A 501 -14.87 5.73 8.08
CA ARG A 501 -13.92 4.67 8.43
C ARG A 501 -13.42 4.83 9.86
N GLY A 502 -12.71 3.81 10.35
CA GLY A 502 -12.06 3.84 11.66
C GLY A 502 -12.97 3.38 12.80
N PHE A 503 -12.63 3.79 14.02
CA PHE A 503 -13.22 3.28 15.26
C PHE A 503 -13.44 4.41 16.27
N GLY A 504 -14.45 4.27 17.14
CA GLY A 504 -14.77 5.23 18.20
C GLY A 504 -14.77 6.68 17.70
N ILE A 505 -14.03 7.54 18.39
CA ILE A 505 -13.95 8.98 18.09
C ILE A 505 -13.47 9.28 16.65
N VAL A 506 -12.60 8.44 16.07
CA VAL A 506 -12.14 8.63 14.69
C VAL A 506 -13.30 8.44 13.70
N LYS A 507 -14.16 7.44 13.94
CA LYS A 507 -15.36 7.22 13.13
C LYS A 507 -16.38 8.33 13.33
N GLU A 508 -16.58 8.78 14.56
CA GLU A 508 -17.51 9.87 14.89
C GLU A 508 -17.11 11.17 14.18
N GLN A 509 -15.83 11.54 14.21
CA GLN A 509 -15.30 12.70 13.48
C GLN A 509 -15.52 12.58 11.96
N GLN A 510 -15.28 11.40 11.37
CA GLN A 510 -15.53 11.19 9.94
C GLN A 510 -17.02 11.22 9.60
N LEU A 511 -17.89 10.78 10.51
CA LEU A 511 -19.33 10.89 10.34
C LEU A 511 -19.79 12.36 10.39
N GLU A 512 -19.25 13.18 11.30
CA GLU A 512 -19.51 14.62 11.36
C GLU A 512 -19.12 15.34 10.06
N GLN A 513 -18.05 14.89 9.40
CA GLN A 513 -17.63 15.41 8.10
C GLN A 513 -18.50 14.89 6.94
N ALA A 514 -18.99 13.66 7.01
CA ALA A 514 -19.80 13.05 5.96
C ALA A 514 -21.26 13.55 5.94
N ARG A 515 -21.83 13.91 7.10
CA ARG A 515 -23.24 14.33 7.23
C ARG A 515 -23.59 15.59 6.40
N PRO A 516 -22.81 16.69 6.42
CA PRO A 516 -23.08 17.85 5.57
C PRO A 516 -23.10 17.49 4.08
N ARG A 517 -22.15 16.67 3.63
CA ARG A 517 -22.10 16.22 2.23
C ARG A 517 -23.32 15.38 1.87
N GLN A 518 -23.73 14.46 2.74
CA GLN A 518 -24.95 13.67 2.53
C GLN A 518 -26.19 14.56 2.41
N ALA A 519 -26.32 15.56 3.29
CA ALA A 519 -27.45 16.49 3.29
C ALA A 519 -27.48 17.33 2.00
N GLU A 520 -26.33 17.86 1.57
CA GLU A 520 -26.18 18.61 0.31
C GLU A 520 -26.62 17.77 -0.90
N LEU A 521 -26.13 16.53 -1.00
CA LEU A 521 -26.46 15.66 -2.12
C LEU A 521 -27.93 15.25 -2.13
N LEU A 522 -28.52 14.99 -0.96
CA LEU A 522 -29.95 14.68 -0.84
C LEU A 522 -30.83 15.89 -1.21
N ALA A 523 -30.46 17.10 -0.81
CA ALA A 523 -31.16 18.33 -1.23
C ALA A 523 -31.15 18.47 -2.75
N ARG A 524 -29.97 18.28 -3.38
CA ARG A 524 -29.83 18.25 -4.85
C ARG A 524 -30.69 17.18 -5.49
N PHE A 525 -30.78 15.98 -4.89
CA PHE A 525 -31.59 14.88 -5.41
C PHE A 525 -33.10 15.19 -5.35
N ARG A 526 -33.53 15.94 -4.33
CA ARG A 526 -34.91 16.44 -4.18
C ARG A 526 -35.25 17.62 -5.09
N GLY A 527 -34.26 18.18 -5.80
CA GLY A 527 -34.43 19.40 -6.59
C GLY A 527 -34.50 20.68 -5.77
N GLU A 528 -34.08 20.63 -4.50
CA GLU A 528 -33.95 21.80 -3.64
C GLU A 528 -32.68 22.57 -4.07
N SER A 529 -32.82 23.84 -4.46
CA SER A 529 -31.66 24.67 -4.78
C SER A 529 -30.85 24.86 -3.49
N ALA A 530 -29.55 24.56 -3.52
CA ALA A 530 -28.65 24.87 -2.43
C ALA A 530 -28.65 26.39 -2.23
N GLU A 531 -29.34 26.89 -1.21
CA GLU A 531 -29.17 28.27 -0.78
C GLU A 531 -27.71 28.45 -0.35
N ALA A 532 -27.06 29.43 -1.00
CA ALA A 532 -25.63 29.71 -0.96
C ALA A 532 -25.11 30.17 0.41
#